data_AF-A0A1I1TJE3-F1
#
_entry.id   AF-A0A1I1TJE3-F1
#
_cell.length_a   1.000
_cell.length_b   1.000
_cell.length_c   1.000
_cell.angle_alpha   90.00
_cell.angle_beta   90.00
_cell.angle_gamma   90.00
#
_symmetry.space_group_name_H-M   'P 1'
#
loop_
_entity.id
_entity.type
_entity.pdbx_description
1 polymer ?
#
loop_
_entity_poly.entity_id
_entity_poly.type
_entity_poly.pdbx_seq_one_letter_code
_entity_poly.pdbx_strand_id
1 'polypeptide(L)'
;MSGELATAGATCASALVTAMAADGWGSFRTWLRQWLRRNRPESESHLLQRIDDDREKLLERSAAQRERQAGKLETAWGVRLQDIADLDAEAAREMLHFAQAWMSRHRPAGDAAPRMVQQRAEARGRASVVQIGGDQYGDGTGRGR
;
A
#
# COMPACT_ATOMS: atom_id res chain seq x y z
N MET A 1 -7.58 -18.48 -1.21
CA MET A 1 -7.59 -17.15 -1.87
C MET A 1 -6.78 -17.25 -3.16
N SER A 2 -7.33 -16.88 -4.31
CA SER A 2 -6.59 -16.94 -5.58
C SER A 2 -5.42 -15.96 -5.56
N GLY A 3 -4.30 -16.28 -6.22
CA GLY A 3 -3.08 -15.45 -6.20
C GLY A 3 -3.30 -14.02 -6.71
N GLU A 4 -4.31 -13.81 -7.55
CA GLU A 4 -4.74 -12.50 -8.04
C GLU A 4 -5.30 -11.58 -6.93
N LEU A 5 -6.03 -12.15 -5.96
CA LEU A 5 -6.59 -11.39 -4.84
C LEU A 5 -5.54 -11.06 -3.77
N ALA A 6 -4.43 -11.81 -3.74
CA ALA A 6 -3.31 -11.56 -2.84
C ALA A 6 -2.51 -10.29 -3.19
N THR A 7 -2.75 -9.70 -4.37
CA THR A 7 -2.14 -8.43 -4.78
C THR A 7 -3.15 -7.29 -4.86
N ALA A 8 -4.42 -7.52 -4.50
CA ALA A 8 -5.48 -6.52 -4.62
C ALA A 8 -5.16 -5.23 -3.84
N GLY A 9 -4.66 -5.37 -2.61
CA GLY A 9 -4.24 -4.25 -1.79
C GLY A 9 -3.12 -3.44 -2.42
N ALA A 10 -2.07 -4.09 -2.92
CA ALA A 10 -0.94 -3.43 -3.58
C ALA A 10 -1.36 -2.69 -4.86
N THR A 11 -2.17 -3.33 -5.71
CA THR A 11 -2.71 -2.73 -6.94
C THR A 11 -3.58 -1.52 -6.64
N CYS A 12 -4.47 -1.62 -5.64
CA CYS A 12 -5.32 -0.50 -5.25
C CYS A 12 -4.53 0.64 -4.59
N ALA A 13 -3.48 0.33 -3.83
CA ALA A 13 -2.64 1.34 -3.19
C ALA A 13 -1.85 2.16 -4.22
N SER A 14 -1.31 1.54 -5.27
CA SER A 14 -0.62 2.28 -6.33
C SER A 14 -1.58 3.19 -7.11
N ALA A 15 -2.77 2.69 -7.44
CA ALA A 15 -3.83 3.50 -8.05
C ALA A 15 -4.26 4.68 -7.15
N LEU A 16 -4.39 4.44 -5.84
CA LEU A 16 -4.73 5.45 -4.84
C LEU A 16 -3.69 6.58 -4.80
N VAL A 17 -2.40 6.23 -4.68
CA VAL A 17 -1.33 7.23 -4.59
C VAL A 17 -1.17 8.01 -5.90
N THR A 18 -1.34 7.34 -7.04
CA THR A 18 -1.41 8.03 -8.34
C THR A 18 -2.58 9.02 -8.37
N ALA A 19 -3.76 8.62 -7.88
CA ALA A 19 -4.92 9.48 -7.79
C ALA A 19 -4.71 10.67 -6.84
N MET A 20 -3.97 10.51 -5.73
CA MET A 20 -3.66 11.60 -4.79
C MET A 20 -2.88 12.74 -5.46
N ALA A 21 -1.98 12.40 -6.38
CA ALA A 21 -1.12 13.33 -7.09
C ALA A 21 -1.72 13.87 -8.42
N ALA A 22 -2.88 13.33 -8.84
CA ALA A 22 -3.53 13.67 -10.10
C ALA A 22 -4.92 14.30 -9.90
N ASP A 23 -5.51 14.86 -10.97
CA ASP A 23 -6.86 15.43 -10.95
C ASP A 23 -7.99 14.39 -10.75
N GLY A 24 -7.66 13.09 -10.72
CA GLY A 24 -8.60 12.00 -10.46
C GLY A 24 -8.89 11.73 -8.98
N TRP A 25 -8.34 12.52 -8.05
CA TRP A 25 -8.48 12.30 -6.61
C TRP A 25 -9.93 12.16 -6.13
N GLY A 26 -10.79 13.11 -6.51
CA GLY A 26 -12.16 13.19 -5.99
C GLY A 26 -13.02 11.99 -6.36
N SER A 27 -12.85 11.46 -7.58
CA SER A 27 -13.60 10.28 -8.04
C SER A 27 -13.12 9.02 -7.34
N PHE A 28 -11.80 8.84 -7.20
CA PHE A 28 -11.22 7.71 -6.48
C PHE A 28 -11.65 7.68 -5.01
N ARG A 29 -11.54 8.82 -4.32
CA ARG A 29 -11.96 8.98 -2.92
C ARG A 29 -13.44 8.67 -2.71
N THR A 30 -14.29 9.13 -3.64
CA THR A 30 -15.74 8.89 -3.58
C THR A 30 -16.09 7.42 -3.74
N TRP A 31 -15.42 6.72 -4.64
CA TRP A 31 -15.59 5.27 -4.77
C TRP A 31 -15.08 4.54 -3.52
N LEU A 32 -13.88 4.88 -3.04
CA LEU A 32 -13.29 4.22 -1.87
C LEU A 32 -14.14 4.40 -0.62
N ARG A 33 -14.74 5.58 -0.43
CA ARG A 33 -15.74 5.81 0.63
C ARG A 33 -16.90 4.83 0.55
N GLN A 34 -17.50 4.65 -0.62
CA GLN A 34 -18.63 3.74 -0.80
C GLN A 34 -18.24 2.28 -0.59
N TRP A 35 -17.02 1.91 -0.96
CA TRP A 35 -16.48 0.59 -0.70
C TRP A 35 -16.22 0.36 0.79
N LEU A 36 -15.59 1.31 1.49
CA LEU A 36 -15.36 1.23 2.93
C LEU A 36 -16.67 1.20 3.73
N ARG A 37 -17.66 2.01 3.36
CA ARG A 37 -18.97 2.01 4.03
C ARG A 37 -19.66 0.64 3.99
N ARG A 38 -19.45 -0.13 2.92
CA ARG A 38 -20.03 -1.47 2.75
C ARG A 38 -19.25 -2.55 3.51
N ASN A 39 -17.91 -2.46 3.48
CA ASN A 39 -17.05 -3.54 3.97
C ASN A 39 -16.50 -3.31 5.38
N ARG A 40 -16.36 -2.04 5.81
CA ARG A 40 -15.75 -1.58 7.07
C ARG A 40 -16.39 -0.28 7.59
N PRO A 41 -17.71 -0.24 7.81
CA PRO A 41 -18.41 0.98 8.24
C PRO A 41 -17.84 1.58 9.53
N GLU A 42 -17.37 0.74 10.45
CA GLU A 42 -16.77 1.14 11.73
C GLU A 42 -15.45 1.91 11.57
N SER A 43 -14.73 1.67 10.47
CA SER A 43 -13.42 2.28 10.20
C SER A 43 -13.46 3.31 9.06
N GLU A 44 -14.60 3.48 8.37
CA GLU A 44 -14.76 4.34 7.20
C GLU A 44 -14.19 5.75 7.45
N SER A 45 -14.69 6.42 8.49
CA SER A 45 -14.35 7.83 8.76
C SER A 45 -12.86 8.01 9.09
N HIS A 46 -12.30 7.10 9.89
CA HIS A 46 -10.89 7.14 10.27
C HIS A 46 -9.96 6.89 9.08
N LEU A 47 -10.29 5.90 8.23
CA LEU A 47 -9.49 5.59 7.05
C LEU A 47 -9.58 6.71 6.01
N LEU A 48 -10.76 7.31 5.79
CA LEU A 48 -10.90 8.44 4.87
C LEU A 48 -10.14 9.68 5.33
N GLN A 49 -10.23 10.03 6.62
CA GLN A 49 -9.47 11.14 7.17
C GLN A 49 -7.97 10.93 6.98
N ARG A 50 -7.48 9.73 7.31
CA ARG A 50 -6.06 9.40 7.15
C ARG A 50 -5.59 9.53 5.70
N ILE A 51 -6.41 9.09 4.75
CA ILE A 51 -6.13 9.21 3.32
C ILE A 51 -6.04 10.68 2.89
N ASP A 52 -6.95 11.52 3.38
CA ASP A 52 -6.94 12.95 3.11
C ASP A 52 -5.68 13.62 3.68
N ASP A 53 -5.30 13.29 4.92
CA ASP A 53 -4.07 13.77 5.56
C ASP A 53 -2.80 13.32 4.81
N ASP A 54 -2.77 12.06 4.36
CA ASP A 54 -1.65 11.50 3.60
C ASP A 54 -1.50 12.17 2.24
N ARG A 55 -2.62 12.53 1.58
CA ARG A 55 -2.61 13.32 0.35
C ARG A 55 -2.06 14.72 0.59
N GLU A 56 -2.52 15.43 1.62
CA GLU A 56 -2.03 16.77 1.96
C GLU A 56 -0.51 16.72 2.17
N LYS A 57 -0.03 15.79 2.99
CA LYS A 57 1.40 15.56 3.24
C LYS A 57 2.20 15.19 2.01
N LEU A 58 1.57 14.61 0.98
CA LEU A 58 2.21 14.30 -0.29
C LEU A 58 2.33 15.57 -1.16
N LEU A 59 1.27 16.36 -1.22
CA LEU A 59 1.21 17.59 -2.03
C LEU A 59 2.13 18.70 -1.49
N GLU A 60 2.31 18.77 -0.17
CA GLU A 60 3.24 19.69 0.49
C GLU A 60 4.73 19.42 0.16
N ARG A 61 5.06 18.25 -0.39
CA ARG A 61 6.45 17.86 -0.67
C ARG A 61 6.92 18.45 -2.00
N SER A 62 8.22 18.74 -2.05
CA SER A 62 8.90 19.02 -3.32
C SER A 62 8.84 17.83 -4.27
N ALA A 63 8.99 18.06 -5.57
CA ALA A 63 8.94 17.00 -6.58
C ALA A 63 9.90 15.83 -6.28
N ALA A 64 11.14 16.12 -5.86
CA ALA A 64 12.13 15.09 -5.50
C ALA A 64 11.78 14.28 -4.23
N GLN A 65 10.95 14.84 -3.35
CA GLN A 65 10.49 14.17 -2.13
C GLN A 65 9.17 13.41 -2.35
N ARG A 66 8.35 13.84 -3.32
CA ARG A 66 7.06 13.22 -3.65
C ARG A 66 7.21 11.75 -4.02
N GLU A 67 8.17 11.41 -4.88
CA GLU A 67 8.40 10.02 -5.28
C GLU A 67 8.70 9.09 -4.09
N ARG A 68 9.60 9.52 -3.19
CA ARG A 68 9.93 8.76 -1.98
C ARG A 68 8.75 8.64 -1.03
N GLN A 69 7.92 9.68 -0.94
CA GLN A 69 6.73 9.67 -0.10
C GLN A 69 5.63 8.78 -0.71
N ALA A 70 5.47 8.81 -2.04
CA ALA A 70 4.53 7.98 -2.78
C ALA A 70 4.79 6.49 -2.51
N GLY A 71 6.03 6.00 -2.68
CA GLY A 71 6.35 4.59 -2.40
C GLY A 71 6.12 4.15 -0.95
N LYS A 72 6.31 5.06 0.02
CA LYS A 72 5.96 4.80 1.44
C LYS A 72 4.46 4.67 1.63
N LEU A 73 3.69 5.55 1.00
CA LEU A 73 2.23 5.53 1.07
C LEU A 73 1.68 4.28 0.36
N GLU A 74 2.21 3.91 -0.80
CA GLU A 74 1.82 2.68 -1.51
C GLU A 74 2.02 1.44 -0.64
N THR A 75 3.17 1.33 0.03
CA THR A 75 3.45 0.20 0.93
C THR A 75 2.49 0.19 2.11
N ALA A 76 2.28 1.35 2.75
CA ALA A 76 1.45 1.46 3.94
C ALA A 76 -0.03 1.21 3.64
N TRP A 77 -0.54 1.72 2.51
CA TRP A 77 -1.91 1.50 2.07
C TRP A 77 -2.12 0.11 1.48
N GLY A 78 -1.09 -0.48 0.85
CA GLY A 78 -1.13 -1.83 0.31
C GLY A 78 -1.45 -2.85 1.39
N VAL A 79 -0.78 -2.77 2.54
CA VAL A 79 -1.07 -3.64 3.70
C VAL A 79 -2.49 -3.44 4.21
N ARG A 80 -2.89 -2.19 4.49
CA ARG A 80 -4.23 -1.91 5.06
C ARG A 80 -5.37 -2.35 4.15
N LEU A 81 -5.24 -2.12 2.85
CA LEU A 81 -6.26 -2.52 1.89
C LEU A 81 -6.29 -4.04 1.70
N GLN A 82 -5.13 -4.69 1.76
CA GLN A 82 -5.05 -6.16 1.74
C GLN A 82 -5.70 -6.77 2.99
N ASP A 83 -5.48 -6.20 4.17
CA ASP A 83 -6.11 -6.66 5.42
C ASP A 83 -7.65 -6.62 5.35
N ILE A 84 -8.22 -5.67 4.60
CA ILE A 84 -9.67 -5.60 4.37
C ILE A 84 -10.10 -6.61 3.29
N ALA A 85 -9.33 -6.72 2.21
CA ALA A 85 -9.58 -7.66 1.12
C ALA A 85 -9.51 -9.13 1.56
N ASP A 86 -8.64 -9.46 2.51
CA ASP A 86 -8.47 -10.83 3.01
C ASP A 86 -9.68 -11.33 3.80
N LEU A 87 -10.56 -10.43 4.25
CA LEU A 87 -11.79 -10.78 4.95
C LEU A 87 -12.96 -11.10 4.01
N ASP A 88 -12.97 -10.54 2.81
CA ASP A 88 -14.03 -10.74 1.83
C ASP A 88 -13.45 -10.75 0.41
N ALA A 89 -13.47 -11.93 -0.20
CA ALA A 89 -12.97 -12.16 -1.55
C ALA A 89 -13.75 -11.37 -2.62
N GLU A 90 -15.03 -11.08 -2.40
CA GLU A 90 -15.82 -10.28 -3.34
C GLU A 90 -15.44 -8.80 -3.23
N ALA A 91 -15.27 -8.30 -2.01
CA ALA A 91 -14.74 -6.96 -1.77
C ALA A 91 -13.35 -6.78 -2.40
N ALA A 92 -12.49 -7.80 -2.29
CA ALA A 92 -11.17 -7.84 -2.92
C ALA A 92 -11.24 -7.77 -4.44
N ARG A 93 -12.16 -8.52 -5.08
CA ARG A 93 -12.38 -8.47 -6.54
C ARG A 93 -12.86 -7.09 -6.97
N GLU A 94 -13.87 -6.55 -6.30
CA GLU A 94 -14.40 -5.23 -6.63
C GLU A 94 -13.30 -4.17 -6.57
N MET A 95 -12.48 -4.21 -5.51
CA MET A 95 -11.37 -3.29 -5.33
C MET A 95 -10.31 -3.44 -6.42
N LEU A 96 -9.92 -4.66 -6.75
CA LEU A 96 -8.95 -4.93 -7.80
C LEU A 96 -9.46 -4.45 -9.16
N HIS A 97 -10.70 -4.79 -9.52
CA HIS A 97 -11.32 -4.39 -10.78
C HIS A 97 -11.41 -2.86 -10.92
N PHE A 98 -11.83 -2.17 -9.86
CA PHE A 98 -11.87 -0.71 -9.87
C PHE A 98 -10.48 -0.10 -10.06
N ALA A 99 -9.48 -0.56 -9.31
CA ALA A 99 -8.13 -0.03 -9.40
C ALA A 99 -7.53 -0.21 -10.81
N GLN A 100 -7.69 -1.40 -11.39
CA GLN A 100 -7.25 -1.68 -12.76
C GLN A 100 -7.96 -0.76 -13.77
N ALA A 101 -9.28 -0.66 -13.70
CA ALA A 101 -10.06 0.18 -14.61
C ALA A 101 -9.71 1.67 -14.48
N TRP A 102 -9.48 2.15 -13.25
CA TRP A 102 -9.09 3.52 -12.99
C TRP A 102 -7.72 3.83 -13.60
N MET A 103 -6.73 2.95 -13.37
CA MET A 103 -5.38 3.10 -13.94
C MET A 103 -5.41 3.07 -15.47
N SER A 104 -6.17 2.16 -16.09
CA SER A 104 -6.29 2.11 -17.56
C SER A 104 -6.85 3.41 -18.15
N ARG A 105 -7.75 4.10 -17.44
CA ARG A 105 -8.34 5.38 -17.88
C ARG A 105 -7.44 6.58 -17.66
N HIS A 106 -6.62 6.56 -16.62
CA HIS A 106 -5.79 7.69 -16.19
C HIS A 106 -4.31 7.54 -16.54
N ARG A 107 -3.94 6.46 -17.23
CA ARG A 107 -2.61 6.29 -17.80
C ARG A 107 -2.38 7.37 -18.88
N PRO A 108 -1.38 8.25 -18.76
CA PRO A 108 -1.10 9.24 -19.79
C PRO A 108 -0.72 8.53 -21.10
N ALA A 109 -1.32 8.95 -22.22
CA ALA A 109 -1.17 8.35 -23.55
C ALA A 109 0.24 8.48 -24.15
N GLY A 110 1.20 9.10 -23.45
CA GLY A 110 2.52 9.47 -23.97
C GLY A 110 3.73 8.82 -23.28
N ASP A 111 3.57 8.15 -22.13
CA ASP A 111 4.68 7.41 -21.55
C ASP A 111 4.68 5.97 -22.09
N ALA A 112 5.60 5.73 -23.02
CA ALA A 112 6.19 4.40 -23.20
C ALA A 112 6.48 3.86 -21.81
N ALA A 113 5.72 2.82 -21.43
CA ALA A 113 5.58 2.28 -20.09
C ALA A 113 6.60 2.87 -19.09
N PRO A 114 6.21 3.75 -18.14
CA PRO A 114 7.10 4.00 -17.03
C PRO A 114 7.34 2.62 -16.47
N ARG A 115 8.59 2.15 -16.57
CA ARG A 115 9.06 0.80 -16.24
C ARG A 115 8.09 0.27 -15.23
N MET A 116 7.12 -0.50 -15.71
CA MET A 116 6.15 -1.10 -14.82
C MET A 116 7.08 -1.97 -14.06
N VAL A 117 7.45 -1.51 -12.86
CA VAL A 117 8.11 -2.32 -11.88
C VAL A 117 7.15 -3.48 -11.90
N GLN A 118 7.60 -4.59 -12.49
CA GLN A 118 7.04 -5.86 -12.15
C GLN A 118 7.39 -5.94 -10.67
N GLN A 119 6.60 -5.26 -9.85
CA GLN A 119 6.15 -5.71 -8.57
C GLN A 119 5.31 -6.94 -8.92
N ARG A 120 6.02 -7.97 -9.39
CA ARG A 120 5.97 -9.25 -8.74
C ARG A 120 6.13 -8.92 -7.26
N ALA A 121 5.00 -8.64 -6.63
CA ALA A 121 4.76 -9.04 -5.27
C ALA A 121 4.84 -10.58 -5.28
N GLU A 122 6.04 -11.12 -5.54
CA GLU A 122 6.44 -12.29 -4.79
C GLU A 122 6.44 -11.77 -3.35
N ALA A 123 5.33 -12.00 -2.65
CA ALA A 123 5.28 -11.97 -1.21
C ALA A 123 6.24 -13.05 -0.69
N ARG A 124 7.54 -12.87 -0.90
CA ARG A 124 8.56 -13.51 -0.08
C ARG A 124 8.49 -12.74 1.21
N GLY A 125 7.70 -13.26 2.14
CA GLY A 125 7.75 -12.89 3.54
C GLY A 125 9.21 -12.98 4.00
N ARG A 126 9.92 -11.86 3.92
CA ARG A 126 11.16 -11.62 4.64
C ARG A 126 10.83 -10.49 5.60
N ALA A 127 10.12 -10.85 6.65
CA ALA A 127 10.20 -10.14 7.90
C ALA A 127 11.66 -10.23 8.34
N SER A 128 12.48 -9.25 7.98
CA SER A 128 13.76 -9.05 8.63
C SER A 128 13.46 -8.47 10.00
N VAL A 129 13.16 -9.36 10.96
CA VAL A 129 13.24 -9.02 12.38
C VAL A 129 14.71 -8.73 12.63
N VAL A 130 15.07 -7.46 12.74
CA VAL A 130 16.34 -7.06 13.36
C VAL A 130 16.17 -7.35 14.85
N GLN A 131 16.43 -8.60 15.21
CA GLN A 131 16.63 -9.01 16.59
C GLN A 131 17.98 -8.44 17.00
N ILE A 132 17.95 -7.34 17.77
CA ILE A 132 19.13 -6.85 18.50
C ILE A 132 19.33 -7.85 19.65
N GLY A 133 19.98 -8.97 19.32
CA GLY A 133 20.56 -9.86 20.32
C GLY A 133 21.74 -9.12 20.94
N GLY A 134 21.53 -8.52 22.11
CA GLY A 134 22.63 -8.09 22.96
C GLY A 134 23.44 -9.32 23.33
N ASP A 135 24.72 -9.27 23.00
CA ASP A 135 25.68 -10.34 23.16
C ASP A 135 25.65 -11.01 24.53
N GLN A 136 25.67 -12.34 24.46
CA GLN A 136 26.06 -13.22 25.53
C GLN A 136 27.61 -13.29 25.47
N TYR A 137 28.29 -12.87 26.53
CA TYR A 137 29.71 -13.20 26.68
C TYR A 137 29.83 -14.62 27.27
N GLY A 138 30.32 -15.55 26.44
CA GLY A 138 30.84 -16.86 26.86
C GLY A 138 32.10 -16.69 27.72
N ASP A 139 32.20 -17.42 28.83
CA ASP A 139 32.84 -18.74 29.00
C ASP A 139 34.37 -18.74 28.85
N GLY A 140 35.05 -19.34 29.83
CA GLY A 140 36.50 -19.47 29.84
C GLY A 140 37.13 -19.72 31.21
N THR A 141 37.05 -20.96 31.66
CA THR A 141 37.80 -21.65 32.73
C THR A 141 39.29 -21.28 32.84
N GLY A 142 39.80 -21.16 34.07
CA GLY A 142 41.25 -21.04 34.36
C GLY A 142 41.62 -21.38 35.80
N ARG A 143 42.27 -22.53 36.00
CA ARG A 143 42.75 -23.12 37.26
C ARG A 143 44.04 -22.43 37.76
N GLY A 144 44.20 -22.25 39.07
CA GLY A 144 45.53 -22.09 39.69
C GLY A 144 45.58 -21.26 40.97
N ARG A 145 45.50 -21.91 42.15
CA ARG A 145 46.62 -22.20 43.06
C ARG A 145 46.11 -23.01 44.24
#